data_AF-A0A6P0F2S9-F1
#
_entry.id   AF-A0A6P0F2S9-F1
#
_cell.length_a   1.000
_cell.length_b   1.000
_cell.length_c   1.000
_cell.angle_alpha   90.00
_cell.angle_beta   90.00
_cell.angle_gamma   90.00
#
_symmetry.space_group_name_H-M   'P 1'
#
loop_
_entity.id
_entity.type
_entity.pdbx_description
1 polymer ?
#
loop_
_entity_poly.entity_id
_entity_poly.type
_entity_poly.pdbx_seq_one_letter_code
_entity_poly.pdbx_strand_id
1 'polypeptide(L)'
;MSALADQVIVSLRQHHDQLVEVIDGLDDEQLVAPSGASEWRICDVLSHLGSGSEIMLRPLAAAAAGTGVPGGDNQAVWDRWNAMTPREQAQGYVDHGTVLVETPRVPDARAARRGHHPPTAAP
;
A
#
# COMPACT_ATOMS: atom_id res chain seq x y z
N MET A 1 -5.84 8.63 20.05
CA MET A 1 -5.90 7.86 18.79
C MET A 1 -4.63 8.01 17.95
N SER A 2 -3.87 9.11 18.03
CA SER A 2 -2.58 9.29 17.31
C SER A 2 -1.54 8.21 17.64
N ALA A 3 -1.26 7.95 18.93
CA ALA A 3 -0.12 7.10 19.31
C ALA A 3 -0.16 5.67 18.76
N LEU A 4 -1.33 5.03 18.67
CA LEU A 4 -1.46 3.70 18.07
C LEU A 4 -1.24 3.77 16.55
N ALA A 5 -1.80 4.78 15.87
CA ALA A 5 -1.59 4.96 14.44
C ALA A 5 -0.12 5.23 14.12
N ASP A 6 0.54 6.08 14.91
CA ASP A 6 1.98 6.37 14.78
C ASP A 6 2.82 5.11 14.98
N GLN A 7 2.52 4.28 15.99
CA GLN A 7 3.19 3.00 16.22
C GLN A 7 3.01 2.01 15.06
N VAL A 8 1.80 1.90 14.53
CA VAL A 8 1.51 1.03 13.37
C VAL A 8 2.25 1.51 12.13
N ILE A 9 2.31 2.83 11.87
CA ILE A 9 3.04 3.39 10.73
C ILE A 9 4.54 3.11 10.86
N VAL A 10 5.12 3.32 12.05
CA VAL A 10 6.53 3.01 12.30
C VAL A 10 6.81 1.52 12.08
N SER A 11 5.95 0.65 12.61
CA SER A 11 6.09 -0.79 12.42
C SER A 11 5.96 -1.19 10.95
N LEU A 12 5.03 -0.61 10.21
CA LEU A 12 4.85 -0.89 8.78
C LEU A 12 6.08 -0.50 7.97
N ARG A 13 6.66 0.69 8.23
CA ARG A 13 7.91 1.14 7.59
C ARG A 13 9.07 0.22 7.88
N GLN A 14 9.25 -0.17 9.14
CA GLN A 14 10.32 -1.09 9.54
C GLN A 14 10.22 -2.44 8.82
N HIS A 15 9.04 -3.04 8.73
CA HIS A 15 8.87 -4.31 8.03
C HIS A 15 9.01 -4.18 6.51
N HIS A 16 8.60 -3.03 5.94
CA HIS A 16 8.86 -2.71 4.54
C HIS A 16 10.36 -2.65 4.26
N ASP A 17 11.12 -1.87 5.05
CA ASP A 17 12.56 -1.69 4.86
C ASP A 17 13.31 -3.03 5.00
N GLN A 18 12.93 -3.85 5.99
CA GLN A 18 13.48 -5.21 6.14
C GLN A 18 13.23 -6.09 4.92
N LEU A 19 12.04 -6.00 4.31
CA LEU A 19 11.73 -6.78 3.12
C LEU A 19 12.48 -6.24 1.89
N VAL A 20 12.65 -4.91 1.77
CA VAL A 20 13.49 -4.30 0.72
C VAL A 20 14.93 -4.82 0.81
N GLU A 21 15.52 -4.82 2.01
CA GLU A 21 16.88 -5.36 2.23
C GLU A 21 17.01 -6.83 1.81
N VAL A 22 15.98 -7.65 2.05
CA VAL A 22 15.95 -9.04 1.59
C VAL A 22 15.90 -9.10 0.06
N ILE A 23 15.02 -8.31 -0.57
CA ILE A 23 14.83 -8.30 -2.03
C ILE A 23 16.11 -7.88 -2.76
N ASP A 24 16.84 -6.89 -2.23
CA ASP A 24 18.11 -6.42 -2.79
C ASP A 24 19.17 -7.54 -2.84
N GLY A 25 19.07 -8.53 -1.96
CA GLY A 25 19.95 -9.69 -1.93
C GLY A 25 19.53 -10.85 -2.85
N LEU A 26 18.37 -10.78 -3.50
CA LEU A 26 17.84 -11.90 -4.31
C LEU A 26 18.30 -11.83 -5.77
N ASP A 27 18.88 -12.92 -6.26
CA ASP A 27 19.12 -13.12 -7.70
C ASP A 27 17.86 -13.63 -8.43
N ASP A 28 17.94 -13.76 -9.76
CA ASP A 28 16.80 -14.14 -10.59
C ASP A 28 16.36 -15.60 -10.35
N GLU A 29 17.28 -16.48 -9.96
CA GLU A 29 16.98 -17.88 -9.66
C GLU A 29 16.22 -17.99 -8.33
N GLN A 30 16.64 -17.23 -7.33
CA GLN A 30 15.98 -17.15 -6.03
C GLN A 30 14.58 -16.54 -6.15
N LEU A 31 14.38 -15.53 -7.00
CA LEU A 31 13.05 -14.92 -7.20
C LEU A 31 12.00 -15.93 -7.69
N VAL A 32 12.41 -16.94 -8.46
CA VAL A 32 11.49 -17.97 -8.97
C VAL A 32 11.43 -19.22 -8.08
N ALA A 33 12.21 -19.26 -7.00
CA ALA A 33 12.16 -20.34 -6.03
C ALA A 33 10.83 -20.33 -5.25
N PRO A 34 10.39 -21.49 -4.71
CA PRO A 34 9.23 -21.55 -3.83
C PRO A 34 9.40 -20.64 -2.61
N SER A 35 8.32 -19.98 -2.21
CA SER A 35 8.26 -19.23 -0.96
C SER A 35 8.01 -20.17 0.24
N GLY A 36 7.89 -19.59 1.44
CA GLY A 36 7.46 -20.33 2.64
C GLY A 36 6.04 -20.94 2.52
N ALA A 37 5.22 -20.42 1.59
CA ALA A 37 4.01 -21.05 1.09
C ALA A 37 4.36 -21.75 -0.24
N SER A 38 4.46 -23.07 -0.25
CA SER A 38 5.01 -23.85 -1.37
C SER A 38 4.25 -23.68 -2.69
N GLU A 39 3.04 -23.14 -2.63
CA GLU A 39 2.15 -22.90 -3.76
C GLU A 39 2.56 -21.66 -4.54
N TRP A 40 3.30 -20.74 -3.92
CA TRP A 40 3.70 -19.45 -4.46
C TRP A 40 5.22 -19.35 -4.53
N ARG A 41 5.74 -18.84 -5.64
CA ARG A 41 7.16 -18.45 -5.72
C ARG A 41 7.38 -17.14 -5.00
N ILE A 42 8.64 -16.82 -4.71
CA ILE A 42 8.98 -15.54 -4.07
C ILE A 42 8.44 -14.36 -4.90
N CYS A 43 8.62 -14.36 -6.23
CA CYS A 43 8.09 -13.30 -7.10
C CYS A 43 6.56 -13.18 -7.06
N ASP A 44 5.82 -14.29 -6.87
CA ASP A 44 4.36 -14.26 -6.78
C ASP A 44 3.91 -13.57 -5.48
N VAL A 45 4.61 -13.80 -4.37
CA VAL A 45 4.41 -13.09 -3.10
C VAL A 45 4.67 -11.60 -3.27
N LEU A 46 5.80 -11.23 -3.89
CA LEU A 46 6.17 -9.83 -4.10
C LEU A 46 5.16 -9.11 -5.01
N SER A 47 4.70 -9.78 -6.06
CA SER A 47 3.64 -9.29 -6.95
C SER A 47 2.32 -9.05 -6.19
N HIS A 48 1.95 -9.97 -5.31
CA HIS A 48 0.75 -9.84 -4.48
C HIS A 48 0.85 -8.64 -3.52
N LEU A 49 1.98 -8.49 -2.83
CA LEU A 49 2.21 -7.39 -1.90
C LEU A 49 2.27 -6.05 -2.62
N GLY A 50 2.99 -5.97 -3.74
CA GLY A 50 3.17 -4.73 -4.49
C GLY A 50 1.87 -4.23 -5.14
N SER A 51 1.10 -5.13 -5.76
CA SER A 51 -0.23 -4.80 -6.31
C SER A 51 -1.21 -4.38 -5.21
N GLY A 52 -1.14 -5.02 -4.04
CA GLY A 52 -1.86 -4.61 -2.84
C GLY A 52 -1.52 -3.18 -2.41
N SER A 53 -0.23 -2.82 -2.43
CA SER A 53 0.24 -1.47 -2.08
C SER A 53 -0.35 -0.40 -2.99
N GLU A 54 -0.36 -0.63 -4.29
CA GLU A 54 -0.95 0.28 -5.27
C GLU A 54 -2.47 0.42 -5.11
N ILE A 55 -3.17 -0.71 -4.91
CA ILE A 55 -4.61 -0.72 -4.69
C ILE A 55 -4.97 0.09 -3.45
N MET A 56 -4.18 -0.06 -2.37
CA MET A 56 -4.43 0.56 -1.08
C MET A 56 -4.03 2.04 -1.02
N LEU A 57 -3.10 2.46 -1.88
CA LEU A 57 -2.72 3.86 -2.01
C LEU A 57 -3.91 4.74 -2.42
N ARG A 58 -4.81 4.25 -3.28
CA ARG A 58 -5.97 5.03 -3.78
C ARG A 58 -6.86 5.59 -2.66
N PRO A 59 -7.44 4.78 -1.76
CA PRO A 59 -8.25 5.31 -0.66
C PRO A 59 -7.43 6.13 0.34
N LEU A 60 -6.16 5.79 0.59
CA LEU A 60 -5.31 6.53 1.52
C LEU A 60 -5.00 7.95 1.01
N ALA A 61 -4.60 8.06 -0.26
CA ALA A 61 -4.34 9.34 -0.91
C ALA A 61 -5.61 10.21 -0.99
N ALA A 62 -6.76 9.60 -1.30
CA ALA A 62 -8.04 10.31 -1.31
C ALA A 62 -8.40 10.88 0.07
N ALA A 63 -8.22 10.08 1.13
CA ALA A 63 -8.44 10.50 2.51
C ALA A 63 -7.48 11.61 2.94
N ALA A 64 -6.20 11.51 2.57
CA ALA A 64 -5.19 12.54 2.86
C ALA A 64 -5.52 13.88 2.16
N ALA A 65 -6.04 13.82 0.93
CA ALA A 65 -6.48 14.97 0.16
C ALA A 65 -7.87 15.50 0.55
N GLY A 66 -8.62 14.80 1.40
CA GLY A 66 -10.01 15.15 1.74
C GLY A 66 -10.98 15.02 0.56
N THR A 67 -10.71 14.09 -0.37
CA THR A 67 -11.49 13.86 -1.59
C THR A 67 -12.22 12.51 -1.54
N GLY A 68 -13.17 12.29 -2.45
CA GLY A 68 -13.82 10.99 -2.61
C GLY A 68 -12.85 9.95 -3.15
N VAL A 69 -12.94 8.71 -2.67
CA VAL A 69 -12.11 7.59 -3.17
C VAL A 69 -12.44 7.38 -4.65
N PRO A 70 -11.46 7.52 -5.56
CA PRO A 70 -11.68 7.20 -6.96
C PRO A 70 -12.14 5.75 -7.11
N GLY A 71 -13.14 5.52 -7.97
CA GLY A 71 -13.41 4.18 -8.45
C GLY A 71 -12.17 3.63 -9.14
N GLY A 72 -11.98 2.32 -9.09
CA GLY A 72 -10.89 1.69 -9.83
C GLY A 72 -11.05 0.20 -9.93
N ASP A 73 -10.51 -0.35 -11.00
CA ASP A 73 -10.58 -1.77 -11.28
C ASP A 73 -9.35 -2.48 -10.70
N ASN A 74 -9.57 -3.29 -9.66
CA ASN A 74 -8.52 -4.09 -9.06
C ASN A 74 -8.01 -5.17 -10.02
N GLN A 75 -8.90 -5.68 -10.88
CA GLN A 75 -8.54 -6.73 -11.83
C GLN A 75 -7.51 -6.22 -12.83
N ALA A 76 -7.71 -5.02 -13.37
CA ALA A 76 -6.73 -4.39 -14.26
C ALA A 76 -5.36 -4.19 -13.60
N VAL A 77 -5.31 -3.89 -12.29
CA VAL A 77 -4.04 -3.81 -11.56
C VAL A 77 -3.41 -5.19 -11.48
N TRP A 78 -4.14 -6.20 -10.99
CA TRP A 78 -3.60 -7.56 -10.89
C TRP A 78 -3.15 -8.12 -12.24
N ASP A 79 -3.90 -7.89 -13.32
CA ASP A 79 -3.54 -8.35 -14.66
C ASP A 79 -2.20 -7.75 -15.11
N ARG A 80 -1.97 -6.45 -14.85
CA ARG A 80 -0.68 -5.80 -15.16
C ARG A 80 0.46 -6.40 -14.33
N TRP A 81 0.26 -6.62 -13.04
CA TRP A 81 1.26 -7.20 -12.15
C TRP A 81 1.56 -8.68 -12.47
N ASN A 82 0.54 -9.46 -12.87
CA ASN A 82 0.69 -10.84 -13.32
C ASN A 82 1.44 -10.96 -14.64
N ALA A 83 1.42 -9.91 -15.48
CA ALA A 83 2.15 -9.86 -16.75
C ALA A 83 3.62 -9.45 -16.62
N MET A 84 4.04 -8.93 -15.45
CA MET A 84 5.42 -8.53 -15.20
C MET A 84 6.37 -9.73 -15.09
N THR A 85 7.63 -9.51 -15.44
CA THR A 85 8.71 -10.46 -15.14
C THR A 85 8.94 -10.56 -13.62
N PRO A 86 9.53 -11.66 -13.10
CA PRO A 86 9.83 -11.80 -11.67
C PRO A 86 10.63 -10.63 -11.08
N ARG A 87 11.61 -10.11 -11.84
CA ARG A 87 12.42 -8.97 -11.41
C ARG A 87 11.61 -7.67 -11.38
N GLU A 88 10.75 -7.44 -12.36
CA GLU A 88 9.84 -6.29 -12.37
C GLU A 88 8.81 -6.37 -11.23
N GLN A 89 8.32 -7.56 -10.87
CA GLN A 89 7.44 -7.75 -9.71
C GLN A 89 8.15 -7.39 -8.40
N ALA A 90 9.40 -7.84 -8.25
CA ALA A 90 10.22 -7.53 -7.08
C ALA A 90 10.49 -6.02 -6.96
N GLN A 91 10.94 -5.38 -8.05
CA GLN A 91 11.17 -3.93 -8.05
C GLN A 91 9.87 -3.15 -7.87
N GLY A 92 8.79 -3.61 -8.49
CA GLY A 92 7.47 -3.00 -8.33
C GLY A 92 7.03 -2.98 -6.87
N TYR A 93 7.27 -4.05 -6.10
CA TYR A 93 6.98 -4.05 -4.67
C TYR A 93 7.74 -2.94 -3.94
N VAL A 94 9.04 -2.78 -4.20
CA VAL A 94 9.87 -1.73 -3.59
C VAL A 94 9.29 -0.35 -3.92
N ASP A 95 9.00 -0.09 -5.19
CA ASP A 95 8.55 1.22 -5.65
C ASP A 95 7.17 1.58 -5.07
N HIS A 96 6.19 0.69 -5.23
CA HIS A 96 4.80 0.93 -4.79
C HIS A 96 4.65 0.81 -3.26
N GLY A 97 5.41 -0.08 -2.62
CA GLY A 97 5.48 -0.22 -1.17
C GLY A 97 6.02 1.05 -0.52
N THR A 98 7.12 1.60 -1.05
CA THR A 98 7.72 2.86 -0.57
C THR A 98 6.71 4.00 -0.62
N VAL A 99 6.02 4.16 -1.75
CA VAL A 99 5.00 5.21 -1.89
C VAL A 99 3.89 5.04 -0.84
N LEU A 100 3.41 3.82 -0.62
CA LEU A 100 2.36 3.57 0.37
C LEU A 100 2.81 3.94 1.80
N VAL A 101 3.99 3.51 2.23
CA VAL A 101 4.47 3.72 3.61
C VAL A 101 4.91 5.16 3.88
N GLU A 102 5.24 5.92 2.82
CA GLU A 102 5.56 7.35 2.90
C GLU A 102 4.33 8.27 2.82
N THR A 103 3.22 7.80 2.26
CA THR A 103 1.96 8.56 2.15
C THR A 103 1.31 9.04 3.48
N PRO A 104 1.54 8.47 4.69
CA PRO A 104 0.72 8.85 5.85
C PRO A 104 0.85 10.32 6.32
N ARG A 105 -0.25 11.08 6.17
CA ARG A 105 -0.79 11.98 7.19
C ARG A 105 -2.29 11.78 7.32
N VAL A 106 -2.75 11.29 8.47
CA VAL A 106 -4.18 11.14 8.78
C VAL A 106 -4.68 12.48 9.36
N PRO A 107 -5.60 13.21 8.72
CA PRO A 107 -6.26 14.33 9.38
C PRO A 107 -7.14 13.80 10.51
N ASP A 108 -7.06 14.42 11.68
CA ASP A 108 -7.86 14.05 12.84
C ASP A 108 -9.36 14.06 12.48
N ALA A 109 -10.02 12.89 12.47
CA ALA A 109 -11.42 12.75 12.02
C ALA A 109 -12.41 13.63 12.82
N ARG A 110 -11.98 14.13 13.99
CA ARG A 110 -12.73 15.07 14.82
C ARG A 110 -12.78 16.49 14.23
N ALA A 111 -11.81 16.88 13.39
CA ALA A 111 -11.80 18.17 12.71
C ALA A 111 -12.81 18.23 11.55
N ALA A 112 -12.94 17.14 10.79
CA ALA A 112 -13.86 17.07 9.64
C ALA A 112 -15.34 17.17 10.04
N ARG A 113 -15.72 16.66 11.22
CA ARG A 113 -17.11 16.73 11.73
C ARG A 113 -17.52 18.11 12.24
N ARG A 114 -16.59 19.04 12.48
CA ARG A 114 -16.90 20.40 12.96
C ARG A 114 -17.19 21.40 11.83
N GLY A 115 -16.86 21.07 10.58
CA GLY A 115 -17.10 21.93 9.42
C GLY A 115 -18.46 21.74 8.74
N HIS A 116 -19.24 20.73 9.12
CA HIS A 116 -20.55 20.41 8.53
C HIS A 116 -21.69 20.68 9.51
N HIS A 117 -21.84 21.92 9.95
CA HIS A 117 -23.09 22.39 10.56
C HIS A 117 -23.81 23.28 9.53
N PRO A 118 -24.89 22.82 8.88
CA PRO A 118 -25.73 23.70 8.10
C PRO A 118 -26.40 24.72 9.04
N PRO A 119 -26.51 26.01 8.68
CA PRO A 119 -27.23 26.97 9.50
C PRO A 119 -28.70 26.55 9.59
N THR A 120 -29.15 26.23 10.80
CA THR A 120 -30.55 26.02 11.12
C THR A 120 -31.32 27.31 10.83
N ALA A 121 -32.22 27.26 9.84
CA ALA A 121 -33.22 28.29 9.65
C ALA A 121 -34.13 28.32 10.89
N ALA A 122 -34.16 29.45 11.58
CA ALA A 122 -35.13 29.73 12.64
C ALA A 122 -36.47 30.15 12.01
N PRO A 123 -37.62 29.85 12.67
CA PRO A 123 -38.95 30.22 12.19
C PRO A 123 -39.24 31.73 12.30
#